data_AF-A0A2R6MK77-F1
#
_entry.id   AF-A0A2R6MK77-F1
#
_cell.length_a   1.000
_cell.length_b   1.000
_cell.length_c   1.000
_cell.angle_alpha   90.00
_cell.angle_beta   90.00
_cell.angle_gamma   90.00
#
_symmetry.space_group_name_H-M   'P 1'
#
loop_
_entity.id
_entity.type
_entity.pdbx_description
1 polymer ?
#
loop_
_entity_poly.entity_id
_entity_poly.type
_entity_poly.pdbx_seq_one_letter_code
_entity_poly.pdbx_strand_id
1 'polypeptide(L)'
;MPVIECDAEDARERLETAGVVIESGNTDHERWRAERDGATAVAYEGKVVVQGADPVRLAALLRETGGRAHCYFDGASRGNPGPAAIGWIIVTSEGIVEEGGERIDDTTNNRAEYEALLRVLDAAREYDFDTVDARGDSQLVVEQVRGAWDTDDPALRERRVRARELLDGFDEWSIEHVPREANDRADELRVREGDTGAVLVCYPKEWLDDGTVRTERIEDTDRAVERRLSGPGDPDDWRRVAAHNDRVVARVAERHGDVHAANARAFADFMSNHYARRIETATADERREFREEYFVRNAWPSAEQRSAIEQSLSLTFDAARSFATESEQ
;
A
#
# COMPACT_ATOMS: atom_id res chain seq x y z
N MET A 1 -24.75 8.48 7.19
CA MET A 1 -25.12 8.60 8.61
C MET A 1 -24.98 7.23 9.24
N PRO A 2 -23.79 6.87 9.73
CA PRO A 2 -23.54 5.59 10.39
C PRO A 2 -24.47 5.40 11.58
N VAL A 3 -24.94 4.17 11.76
CA VAL A 3 -25.67 3.71 12.94
C VAL A 3 -24.88 2.55 13.51
N ILE A 4 -24.41 2.70 14.75
CA ILE A 4 -23.54 1.74 15.42
C ILE A 4 -24.37 1.11 16.52
N GLU A 5 -24.72 -0.15 16.36
CA GLU A 5 -25.41 -0.92 17.39
C GLU A 5 -24.39 -1.26 18.49
N CYS A 6 -24.51 -0.61 19.65
CA CYS A 6 -23.56 -0.72 20.76
C CYS A 6 -24.22 -0.24 22.07
N ASP A 7 -23.63 -0.62 23.20
CA ASP A 7 -24.03 -0.04 24.49
C ASP A 7 -23.61 1.44 24.56
N ALA A 8 -24.52 2.28 25.04
CA ALA A 8 -24.31 3.72 25.06
C ALA A 8 -23.22 4.15 26.06
N GLU A 9 -23.04 3.44 27.18
CA GLU A 9 -22.01 3.78 28.17
C GLU A 9 -20.63 3.30 27.69
N ASP A 10 -20.53 2.12 27.08
CA ASP A 10 -19.27 1.65 26.48
C ASP A 10 -18.80 2.61 25.37
N ALA A 11 -19.73 3.04 24.51
CA ALA A 11 -19.47 4.03 23.47
C ALA A 11 -19.04 5.39 24.04
N ARG A 12 -19.62 5.81 25.17
CA ARG A 12 -19.21 7.03 25.88
C ARG A 12 -17.77 6.94 26.37
N GLU A 13 -17.41 5.84 27.03
CA GLU A 13 -16.08 5.63 27.60
C GLU A 13 -14.99 5.63 26.51
N ARG A 14 -15.28 5.02 25.35
CA ARG A 14 -14.38 5.05 24.18
C ARG A 14 -14.13 6.47 23.68
N LEU A 15 -15.20 7.26 23.52
CA LEU A 15 -15.06 8.65 23.09
C LEU A 15 -14.30 9.50 24.12
N GLU A 16 -14.56 9.33 25.41
CA GLU A 16 -13.83 10.03 26.48
C GLU A 16 -12.34 9.66 26.48
N THR A 17 -12.02 8.37 26.27
CA THR A 17 -10.65 7.86 26.13
C THR A 17 -9.94 8.47 24.93
N ALA A 18 -10.65 8.63 23.81
CA ALA A 18 -10.17 9.32 22.62
C ALA A 18 -10.14 10.86 22.75
N GLY A 19 -10.38 11.40 23.95
CA GLY A 19 -10.33 12.83 24.24
C GLY A 19 -11.50 13.65 23.69
N VAL A 20 -12.59 12.99 23.29
CA VAL A 20 -13.80 13.65 22.77
C VAL A 20 -14.67 14.10 23.95
N VAL A 21 -15.12 15.35 23.92
CA VAL A 21 -15.96 15.92 24.97
C VAL A 21 -17.39 15.43 24.81
N ILE A 22 -17.97 14.94 25.92
CA ILE A 22 -19.35 14.44 25.97
C ILE A 22 -20.28 15.46 26.62
N GLU A 23 -21.40 15.72 25.96
CA GLU A 23 -22.49 16.59 26.40
C GLU A 23 -23.75 15.79 26.73
N SER A 24 -24.66 16.41 27.50
CA SER A 24 -25.97 15.84 27.76
C SER A 24 -26.82 15.76 26.48
N GLY A 25 -27.67 14.73 26.38
CA GLY A 25 -28.70 14.65 25.34
C GLY A 25 -29.63 15.86 25.34
N ASN A 26 -30.13 16.23 24.16
CA ASN A 26 -31.07 17.35 24.02
C ASN A 26 -32.52 16.94 24.35
N THR A 27 -32.80 15.64 24.42
CA THR A 27 -34.13 15.08 24.70
C THR A 27 -34.04 13.91 25.66
N ASP A 28 -35.14 13.53 26.29
CA ASP A 28 -35.20 12.37 27.21
C ASP A 28 -34.84 11.03 26.55
N HIS A 29 -34.83 10.97 25.21
CA HIS A 29 -34.45 9.79 24.44
C HIS A 29 -32.97 9.77 24.07
N GLU A 30 -32.29 10.92 24.15
CA GLU A 30 -30.85 11.02 23.88
C GLU A 30 -30.09 10.82 25.19
N ARG A 31 -29.23 9.79 25.24
CA ARG A 31 -28.41 9.51 26.43
C ARG A 31 -27.30 10.55 26.57
N TRP A 32 -26.59 10.84 25.48
CA TRP A 32 -25.53 11.83 25.40
C TRP A 32 -25.28 12.25 23.95
N ARG A 33 -24.48 13.32 23.78
CA ARG A 33 -24.00 13.80 22.49
C ARG A 33 -22.50 14.04 22.54
N ALA A 34 -21.83 13.92 21.41
CA ALA A 34 -20.41 14.25 21.28
C ALA A 34 -20.17 14.90 19.91
N GLU A 35 -19.29 15.89 19.84
CA GLU A 35 -18.91 16.53 18.57
C GLU A 35 -17.40 16.46 18.37
N ARG A 36 -16.98 16.10 17.16
CA ARG A 36 -15.58 16.11 16.73
C ARG A 36 -15.52 16.40 15.24
N ASP A 37 -14.66 17.33 14.82
CA ASP A 37 -14.37 17.64 13.42
C ASP A 37 -15.62 17.91 12.55
N GLY A 38 -16.65 18.55 13.14
CA GLY A 38 -17.91 18.86 12.45
C GLY A 38 -18.86 17.68 12.29
N ALA A 39 -18.57 16.54 12.92
CA ALA A 39 -19.46 15.41 13.08
C ALA A 39 -20.00 15.33 14.51
N THR A 40 -21.26 14.89 14.64
CA THR A 40 -21.96 14.71 15.91
C THR A 40 -22.39 13.26 16.06
N ALA A 41 -21.99 12.64 17.17
CA ALA A 41 -22.53 11.36 17.65
C ALA A 41 -23.66 11.62 18.64
N VAL A 42 -24.77 10.91 18.49
CA VAL A 42 -25.93 10.97 19.39
C VAL A 42 -26.29 9.57 19.83
N ALA A 43 -26.23 9.32 21.13
CA ALA A 43 -26.52 8.02 21.70
C ALA A 43 -27.99 7.85 22.08
N TYR A 44 -28.53 6.70 21.74
CA TYR A 44 -29.84 6.20 22.12
C TYR A 44 -29.69 4.88 22.87
N GLU A 45 -30.79 4.30 23.33
CA GLU A 45 -30.76 2.94 23.87
C GLU A 45 -30.36 1.94 22.77
N GLY A 46 -29.24 1.23 23.01
CA GLY A 46 -28.72 0.16 22.15
C GLY A 46 -27.96 0.62 20.89
N LYS A 47 -27.81 1.93 20.66
CA LYS A 47 -27.11 2.43 19.46
C LYS A 47 -26.61 3.86 19.56
N VAL A 48 -25.64 4.19 18.71
CA VAL A 48 -25.17 5.57 18.46
C VAL A 48 -25.34 5.91 16.99
N VAL A 49 -25.89 7.10 16.72
CA VAL A 49 -26.06 7.64 15.37
C VAL A 49 -25.05 8.76 15.16
N VAL A 50 -24.27 8.68 14.07
CA VAL A 50 -23.26 9.69 13.73
C VAL A 50 -23.65 10.44 12.46
N GLN A 51 -23.63 11.76 12.51
CA GLN A 51 -24.02 12.66 11.41
C GLN A 51 -23.07 13.86 11.31
N GLY A 52 -23.12 14.62 10.23
CA GLY A 52 -22.30 15.83 10.05
C GLY A 52 -21.31 15.72 8.90
N ALA A 53 -20.25 16.53 8.94
CA ALA A 53 -19.31 16.72 7.83
C ALA A 53 -18.40 15.50 7.61
N ASP A 54 -17.88 14.89 8.68
CA ASP A 54 -17.07 13.67 8.62
C ASP A 54 -17.52 12.63 9.66
N PRO A 55 -18.67 11.97 9.43
CA PRO A 55 -19.24 11.05 10.40
C PRO A 55 -18.45 9.75 10.51
N VAL A 56 -17.48 9.50 9.62
CA VAL A 56 -16.73 8.25 9.54
C VAL A 56 -15.65 8.20 10.61
N ARG A 57 -14.88 9.29 10.77
CA ARG A 57 -13.84 9.38 11.81
C ARG A 57 -14.41 9.25 13.22
N LEU A 58 -15.52 9.94 13.49
CA LEU A 58 -16.18 9.86 14.80
C LEU A 58 -16.84 8.49 15.03
N ALA A 59 -17.38 7.87 13.99
CA ALA A 59 -17.90 6.50 14.06
C ALA A 59 -16.81 5.46 14.33
N ALA A 60 -15.59 5.66 13.82
CA ALA A 60 -14.49 4.72 14.04
C ALA A 60 -14.13 4.58 15.53
N LEU A 61 -14.16 5.67 16.29
CA LEU A 61 -13.90 5.67 17.74
C LEU A 61 -14.96 4.93 18.57
N LEU A 62 -16.14 4.72 17.97
CA LEU A 62 -17.29 4.11 18.64
C LEU A 62 -17.39 2.60 18.39
N ARG A 63 -16.62 2.08 17.44
CA ARG A 63 -16.55 0.64 17.15
C ARG A 63 -15.93 -0.08 18.35
N GLU A 64 -16.27 -1.35 18.52
CA GLU A 64 -15.56 -2.18 19.50
C GLU A 64 -14.05 -2.13 19.20
N THR A 65 -13.27 -1.89 20.25
CA THR A 65 -11.81 -1.85 20.16
C THR A 65 -11.30 -3.15 19.59
N GLY A 66 -10.36 -3.05 18.67
CA GLY A 66 -9.79 -4.20 18.01
C GLY A 66 -10.29 -4.45 16.58
N GLY A 67 -9.76 -5.51 15.98
CA GLY A 67 -10.03 -5.85 14.59
C GLY A 67 -8.93 -5.42 13.60
N ARG A 68 -9.23 -5.59 12.31
CA ARG A 68 -8.24 -5.52 11.24
C ARG A 68 -8.30 -4.21 10.47
N ALA A 69 -7.16 -3.54 10.42
CA ALA A 69 -6.90 -2.37 9.59
C ALA A 69 -6.08 -2.77 8.35
N HIS A 70 -6.50 -2.28 7.19
CA HIS A 70 -5.71 -2.30 5.97
C HIS A 70 -5.11 -0.91 5.77
N CYS A 71 -3.81 -0.80 6.00
CA CYS A 71 -3.08 0.45 5.98
C CYS A 71 -2.35 0.60 4.65
N TYR A 72 -2.58 1.68 3.91
CA TYR A 72 -1.82 2.00 2.70
C TYR A 72 -0.97 3.23 2.95
N PHE A 73 0.24 3.24 2.38
CA PHE A 73 1.19 4.34 2.53
C PHE A 73 1.95 4.59 1.23
N ASP A 74 2.28 5.86 0.99
CA ASP A 74 3.14 6.31 -0.10
C ASP A 74 3.93 7.56 0.33
N GLY A 75 5.20 7.61 -0.03
CA GLY A 75 6.08 8.75 0.23
C GLY A 75 6.79 9.22 -1.03
N ALA A 76 6.66 10.50 -1.35
CA ALA A 76 7.24 11.09 -2.54
C ALA A 76 8.26 12.18 -2.20
N SER A 77 9.35 12.26 -2.98
CA SER A 77 10.27 13.39 -2.94
C SER A 77 10.60 13.92 -4.34
N ARG A 78 10.56 15.25 -4.51
CA ARG A 78 10.98 15.95 -5.74
C ARG A 78 12.46 16.30 -5.67
N GLY A 79 13.29 15.32 -5.98
CA GLY A 79 14.74 15.35 -5.76
C GLY A 79 15.15 14.23 -4.81
N ASN A 80 16.45 13.94 -4.65
CA ASN A 80 16.88 12.86 -3.76
C ASN A 80 18.22 13.20 -3.07
N PRO A 81 18.23 14.13 -2.08
CA PRO A 81 17.08 14.69 -1.36
C PRO A 81 16.41 15.91 -2.05
N GLY A 82 15.18 16.22 -1.65
CA GLY A 82 14.42 17.39 -2.09
C GLY A 82 13.08 17.52 -1.35
N PRO A 83 12.23 18.50 -1.73
CA PRO A 83 10.91 18.68 -1.11
C PRO A 83 10.06 17.43 -1.18
N ALA A 84 9.49 17.01 -0.06
CA ALA A 84 8.83 15.73 0.08
C ALA A 84 7.43 15.81 0.71
N ALA A 85 6.66 14.76 0.52
CA ALA A 85 5.31 14.60 1.07
C ALA A 85 5.02 13.12 1.32
N ILE A 86 4.05 12.86 2.18
CA ILE A 86 3.55 11.53 2.51
C ILE A 86 2.04 11.48 2.35
N GLY A 87 1.51 10.30 2.06
CA GLY A 87 0.09 9.98 2.04
C GLY A 87 -0.20 8.65 2.72
N TRP A 88 -1.35 8.54 3.37
CA TRP A 88 -1.79 7.31 4.01
C TRP A 88 -3.30 7.17 4.05
N ILE A 89 -3.75 5.92 4.17
CA ILE A 89 -5.15 5.57 4.40
C ILE A 89 -5.27 4.30 5.24
N ILE A 90 -6.28 4.26 6.10
CA ILE A 90 -6.67 3.12 6.93
C ILE A 90 -8.06 2.69 6.51
N VAL A 91 -8.21 1.42 6.14
CA VAL A 91 -9.47 0.84 5.65
C VAL A 91 -9.84 -0.38 6.49
N THR A 92 -11.11 -0.50 6.83
CA THR A 92 -11.69 -1.68 7.48
C THR A 92 -12.73 -2.32 6.57
N SER A 93 -13.33 -3.43 6.99
CA SER A 93 -14.48 -4.01 6.28
C SER A 93 -15.66 -3.04 6.16
N GLU A 94 -15.74 -2.05 7.05
CA GLU A 94 -16.80 -1.04 7.09
C GLU A 94 -16.43 0.24 6.32
N GLY A 95 -15.29 0.25 5.62
CA GLY A 95 -14.81 1.35 4.82
C GLY A 95 -13.61 2.09 5.41
N ILE A 96 -13.34 3.26 4.84
CA ILE A 96 -12.21 4.12 5.24
C ILE A 96 -12.42 4.57 6.68
N VAL A 97 -11.37 4.58 7.48
CA VAL A 97 -11.36 5.02 8.88
C VAL A 97 -10.65 6.35 9.00
N GLU A 98 -9.49 6.45 8.36
CA GLU A 98 -8.70 7.67 8.27
C GLU A 98 -7.99 7.70 6.91
N GLU A 99 -7.86 8.89 6.35
CA GLU A 99 -6.92 9.19 5.28
C GLU A 99 -6.27 10.54 5.54
N GLY A 100 -5.08 10.74 4.99
CA GLY A 100 -4.33 11.97 5.15
C GLY A 100 -3.17 12.08 4.18
N GLY A 101 -2.67 13.30 4.06
CA GLY A 101 -1.45 13.59 3.36
C GLY A 101 -0.87 14.91 3.82
N GLU A 102 0.44 14.98 3.95
CA GLU A 102 1.12 16.18 4.44
C GLU A 102 2.48 16.38 3.77
N ARG A 103 2.90 17.64 3.70
CA ARG A 103 4.26 17.99 3.30
C ARG A 103 5.18 17.76 4.50
N ILE A 104 6.29 17.08 4.26
CA ILE A 104 7.36 16.88 5.23
C ILE A 104 8.60 17.67 4.81
N ASP A 105 9.59 17.72 5.69
CA ASP A 105 10.88 18.37 5.41
C ASP A 105 11.60 17.73 4.21
N ASP A 106 12.51 18.49 3.61
CA ASP A 106 13.32 18.03 2.48
C ASP A 106 14.05 16.73 2.83
N THR A 107 13.75 15.66 2.08
CA THR A 107 14.28 14.33 2.35
C THR A 107 14.43 13.50 1.07
N THR A 108 14.99 12.31 1.21
CA THR A 108 15.12 11.33 0.11
C THR A 108 13.83 10.54 -0.08
N ASN A 109 13.58 9.98 -1.27
CA ASN A 109 12.37 9.20 -1.54
C ASN A 109 12.18 8.07 -0.50
N ASN A 110 13.18 7.21 -0.30
CA ASN A 110 13.12 6.11 0.67
C ASN A 110 12.80 6.54 2.11
N ARG A 111 13.20 7.76 2.50
CA ARG A 111 12.88 8.30 3.83
C ARG A 111 11.43 8.74 3.88
N ALA A 112 10.93 9.42 2.85
CA ALA A 112 9.52 9.79 2.74
C ALA A 112 8.62 8.54 2.81
N GLU A 113 8.97 7.47 2.11
CA GLU A 113 8.25 6.19 2.14
C GLU A 113 8.17 5.59 3.56
N TYR A 114 9.29 5.64 4.28
CA TYR A 114 9.31 5.23 5.69
C TYR A 114 8.46 6.13 6.57
N GLU A 115 8.52 7.46 6.39
CA GLU A 115 7.67 8.38 7.17
C GLU A 115 6.18 8.10 6.92
N ALA A 116 5.78 7.80 5.69
CA ALA A 116 4.41 7.44 5.35
C ALA A 116 3.97 6.14 6.07
N LEU A 117 4.83 5.11 6.06
CA LEU A 117 4.58 3.88 6.82
C LEU A 117 4.44 4.15 8.32
N LEU A 118 5.36 4.93 8.90
CA LEU A 118 5.32 5.25 10.33
C LEU A 118 4.02 5.98 10.68
N ARG A 119 3.63 6.97 9.88
CA ARG A 119 2.43 7.76 10.11
C ARG A 119 1.15 6.94 10.06
N VAL A 120 1.03 5.97 9.13
CA VAL A 120 -0.15 5.11 9.05
C VAL A 120 -0.21 4.10 10.19
N LEU A 121 0.94 3.58 10.65
CA LEU A 121 1.01 2.65 11.77
C LEU A 121 0.71 3.34 13.11
N ASP A 122 1.19 4.58 13.30
CA ASP A 122 0.86 5.38 14.47
C ASP A 122 -0.66 5.67 14.50
N ALA A 123 -1.27 6.09 13.37
CA ALA A 123 -2.72 6.28 13.33
C ALA A 123 -3.48 4.97 13.58
N ALA A 124 -3.05 3.83 13.02
CA ALA A 124 -3.71 2.56 13.27
C ALA A 124 -3.74 2.20 14.76
N ARG A 125 -2.73 2.62 15.54
CA ARG A 125 -2.77 2.50 16.99
C ARG A 125 -3.73 3.45 17.68
N GLU A 126 -3.83 4.69 17.21
CA GLU A 126 -4.74 5.68 17.79
C GLU A 126 -6.21 5.24 17.69
N TYR A 127 -6.54 4.34 16.75
CA TYR A 127 -7.86 3.70 16.64
C TYR A 127 -7.95 2.32 17.31
N ASP A 128 -6.95 1.91 18.09
CA ASP A 128 -6.92 0.64 18.83
C ASP A 128 -7.19 -0.60 17.94
N PHE A 129 -6.64 -0.63 16.71
CA PHE A 129 -6.68 -1.86 15.90
C PHE A 129 -5.73 -2.92 16.46
N ASP A 130 -6.16 -4.18 16.47
CA ASP A 130 -5.32 -5.31 16.91
C ASP A 130 -4.48 -5.88 15.77
N THR A 131 -4.98 -5.76 14.54
CA THR A 131 -4.35 -6.37 13.36
C THR A 131 -4.13 -5.35 12.26
N VAL A 132 -2.94 -5.34 11.67
CA VAL A 132 -2.63 -4.41 10.57
C VAL A 132 -2.08 -5.14 9.35
N ASP A 133 -2.65 -4.85 8.19
CA ASP A 133 -2.09 -5.21 6.89
C ASP A 133 -1.60 -3.95 6.17
N ALA A 134 -0.29 -3.68 6.25
CA ALA A 134 0.35 -2.54 5.63
C ALA A 134 0.68 -2.80 4.15
N ARG A 135 0.45 -1.83 3.27
CA ARG A 135 0.68 -1.92 1.83
C ARG A 135 1.29 -0.64 1.28
N GLY A 136 2.34 -0.76 0.50
CA GLY A 136 2.96 0.36 -0.20
C GLY A 136 3.72 -0.13 -1.43
N ASP A 137 4.09 0.78 -2.33
CA ASP A 137 4.83 0.47 -3.55
C ASP A 137 6.36 0.52 -3.39
N SER A 138 6.84 0.94 -2.22
CA SER A 138 8.26 0.88 -1.90
C SER A 138 8.70 -0.52 -1.51
N GLN A 139 9.11 -1.31 -2.49
CA GLN A 139 9.66 -2.66 -2.22
C GLN A 139 10.83 -2.60 -1.22
N LEU A 140 11.67 -1.57 -1.28
CA LEU A 140 12.78 -1.39 -0.36
C LEU A 140 12.31 -1.32 1.09
N VAL A 141 11.30 -0.50 1.38
CA VAL A 141 10.75 -0.36 2.75
C VAL A 141 10.15 -1.69 3.20
N VAL A 142 9.33 -2.31 2.35
CA VAL A 142 8.66 -3.60 2.65
C VAL A 142 9.68 -4.67 3.00
N GLU A 143 10.70 -4.88 2.16
CA GLU A 143 11.70 -5.94 2.37
C GLU A 143 12.66 -5.64 3.53
N GLN A 144 12.98 -4.38 3.79
CA GLN A 144 13.76 -3.99 4.98
C GLN A 144 12.97 -4.21 6.27
N VAL A 145 11.68 -3.86 6.30
CA VAL A 145 10.81 -4.10 7.46
C VAL A 145 10.66 -5.60 7.72
N ARG A 146 10.40 -6.42 6.68
CA ARG A 146 10.41 -7.89 6.75
C ARG A 146 11.76 -8.45 7.18
N GLY A 147 12.84 -7.72 6.92
CA GLY A 147 14.21 -8.12 7.25
C GLY A 147 14.84 -9.05 6.22
N ALA A 148 14.26 -9.14 5.04
CA ALA A 148 14.91 -9.78 3.90
C ALA A 148 16.09 -8.94 3.41
N TRP A 149 15.98 -7.61 3.49
CA TRP A 149 17.03 -6.67 3.09
C TRP A 149 17.56 -5.90 4.30
N ASP A 150 18.87 -5.66 4.30
CA ASP A 150 19.53 -4.75 5.23
C ASP A 150 19.87 -3.43 4.54
N THR A 151 20.16 -2.42 5.35
CA THR A 151 20.60 -1.09 4.90
C THR A 151 21.81 -0.67 5.72
N ASP A 152 22.76 0.02 5.09
CA ASP A 152 23.89 0.66 5.77
C ASP A 152 23.63 2.11 6.16
N ASP A 153 22.54 2.73 5.66
CA ASP A 153 22.14 4.08 6.07
C ASP A 153 21.61 4.05 7.52
N PRO A 154 22.30 4.67 8.50
CA PRO A 154 21.85 4.69 9.88
C PRO A 154 20.46 5.31 10.07
N ALA A 155 20.08 6.28 9.24
CA ALA A 155 18.78 6.94 9.31
C ALA A 155 17.64 6.02 8.84
N LEU A 156 17.91 5.12 7.89
CA LEU A 156 16.95 4.09 7.48
C LEU A 156 16.90 2.94 8.49
N ARG A 157 18.02 2.59 9.13
CA ARG A 157 18.03 1.63 10.24
C ARG A 157 17.14 2.08 11.40
N GLU A 158 17.24 3.34 11.79
CA GLU A 158 16.42 3.93 12.85
C GLU A 158 14.92 3.86 12.50
N ARG A 159 14.54 4.23 11.27
CA ARG A 159 13.14 4.13 10.80
C ARG A 159 12.64 2.69 10.74
N ARG A 160 13.47 1.75 10.29
CA ARG A 160 13.15 0.31 10.32
C ARG A 160 12.90 -0.19 11.74
N VAL A 161 13.74 0.20 12.70
CA VAL A 161 13.56 -0.16 14.12
C VAL A 161 12.24 0.40 14.61
N ARG A 162 11.97 1.69 14.38
CA ARG A 162 10.72 2.32 14.80
C ARG A 162 9.49 1.66 14.17
N ALA A 163 9.54 1.36 12.87
CA ALA A 163 8.45 0.68 12.17
C ALA A 163 8.19 -0.71 12.77
N ARG A 164 9.24 -1.45 13.14
CA ARG A 164 9.10 -2.75 13.81
C ARG A 164 8.56 -2.63 15.22
N GLU A 165 9.03 -1.67 16.02
CA GLU A 165 8.45 -1.40 17.34
C GLU A 165 6.95 -1.10 17.23
N LEU A 166 6.56 -0.37 16.19
CA LEU A 166 5.15 -0.14 15.90
C LEU A 166 4.45 -1.41 15.38
N LEU A 167 5.08 -2.25 14.59
CA LEU A 167 4.39 -3.46 14.14
C LEU A 167 4.21 -4.47 15.29
N ASP A 168 5.20 -4.58 16.16
CA ASP A 168 5.26 -5.58 17.25
C ASP A 168 4.28 -5.33 18.40
N GLY A 169 3.67 -4.14 18.47
CA GLY A 169 2.57 -3.91 19.41
C GLY A 169 1.18 -4.18 18.83
N PHE A 170 1.06 -4.75 17.64
CA PHE A 170 -0.18 -5.32 17.11
C PHE A 170 -0.16 -6.83 17.36
N ASP A 171 -1.33 -7.45 17.57
CA ASP A 171 -1.45 -8.90 17.79
C ASP A 171 -1.06 -9.69 16.53
N GLU A 172 -1.43 -9.18 15.37
CA GLU A 172 -1.02 -9.70 14.07
C GLU A 172 -0.68 -8.55 13.13
N TRP A 173 0.38 -8.72 12.33
CA TRP A 173 0.69 -7.76 11.29
C TRP A 173 1.22 -8.42 10.02
N SER A 174 0.92 -7.78 8.89
CA SER A 174 1.54 -8.06 7.61
C SER A 174 1.98 -6.75 6.95
N ILE A 175 3.00 -6.83 6.10
CA ILE A 175 3.39 -5.73 5.22
C ILE A 175 3.64 -6.31 3.83
N GLU A 176 3.09 -5.71 2.78
CA GLU A 176 3.16 -6.19 1.41
C GLU A 176 3.50 -5.08 0.42
N HIS A 177 4.26 -5.44 -0.60
CA HIS A 177 4.50 -4.57 -1.74
C HIS A 177 3.32 -4.65 -2.72
N VAL A 178 2.79 -3.50 -3.11
CA VAL A 178 1.76 -3.38 -4.15
C VAL A 178 2.31 -2.54 -5.32
N PRO A 179 2.11 -2.94 -6.59
CA PRO A 179 2.61 -2.18 -7.72
C PRO A 179 2.14 -0.74 -7.70
N ARG A 180 2.96 0.18 -8.21
CA ARG A 180 2.67 1.61 -8.24
C ARG A 180 1.37 1.93 -8.97
N GLU A 181 0.96 1.22 -10.01
CA GLU A 181 -0.35 1.44 -10.67
C GLU A 181 -1.55 1.01 -9.81
N ALA A 182 -1.31 0.26 -8.74
CA ALA A 182 -2.28 -0.05 -7.70
C ALA A 182 -2.19 0.94 -6.53
N ASN A 183 -1.03 1.59 -6.31
CA ASN A 183 -0.79 2.59 -5.26
C ASN A 183 -1.11 4.02 -5.71
N ASP A 184 -0.72 4.44 -6.93
CA ASP A 184 -1.10 5.69 -7.63
C ASP A 184 -2.63 5.82 -7.76
N ARG A 185 -3.35 4.68 -7.75
CA ARG A 185 -4.81 4.62 -7.79
C ARG A 185 -5.47 4.82 -6.41
N ALA A 186 -4.67 5.08 -5.38
CA ALA A 186 -5.14 5.49 -4.05
C ALA A 186 -5.42 7.00 -3.93
N ASP A 187 -5.32 7.78 -5.02
CA ASP A 187 -5.49 9.23 -4.96
C ASP A 187 -6.91 9.68 -4.53
N GLU A 188 -7.98 8.92 -4.84
CA GLU A 188 -9.29 9.00 -4.17
C GLU A 188 -10.00 7.63 -4.21
N LEU A 189 -10.19 7.02 -3.03
CA LEU A 189 -10.72 5.67 -2.85
C LEU A 189 -12.18 5.69 -2.40
N ARG A 190 -13.04 4.86 -3.02
CA ARG A 190 -14.41 4.60 -2.52
C ARG A 190 -14.66 3.12 -2.35
N VAL A 191 -15.26 2.74 -1.22
CA VAL A 191 -15.72 1.36 -0.97
C VAL A 191 -17.19 1.25 -1.37
N ARG A 192 -17.52 0.25 -2.20
CA ARG A 192 -18.91 -0.13 -2.50
C ARG A 192 -19.24 -1.47 -1.84
N GLU A 193 -20.33 -1.51 -1.08
CA GLU A 193 -20.89 -2.76 -0.55
C GLU A 193 -21.85 -3.41 -1.56
N GLY A 194 -21.78 -4.74 -1.66
CA GLY A 194 -22.71 -5.56 -2.42
C GLY A 194 -22.76 -7.00 -1.89
N ASP A 195 -23.59 -7.85 -2.47
CA ASP A 195 -23.89 -9.21 -1.99
C ASP A 195 -22.67 -10.16 -1.87
N THR A 196 -21.50 -9.75 -2.37
CA THR A 196 -20.25 -10.54 -2.39
C THR A 196 -19.10 -9.94 -1.55
N GLY A 197 -19.36 -8.93 -0.71
CA GLY A 197 -18.37 -8.28 0.15
C GLY A 197 -17.91 -6.89 -0.32
N ALA A 198 -17.10 -6.21 0.49
CA ALA A 198 -16.61 -4.86 0.23
C ALA A 198 -15.64 -4.84 -0.98
N VAL A 199 -15.82 -3.87 -1.88
CA VAL A 199 -14.97 -3.66 -3.06
C VAL A 199 -14.36 -2.26 -3.01
N LEU A 200 -13.03 -2.19 -3.03
CA LEU A 200 -12.27 -0.97 -3.25
C LEU A 200 -12.41 -0.56 -4.70
N VAL A 201 -12.96 0.62 -4.94
CA VAL A 201 -13.07 1.21 -6.26
C VAL A 201 -12.18 2.45 -6.31
N CYS A 202 -11.16 2.38 -7.15
CA CYS A 202 -10.21 3.45 -7.41
C CYS A 202 -10.64 4.20 -8.67
N TYR A 203 -10.81 5.52 -8.58
CA TYR A 203 -11.10 6.37 -9.74
C TYR A 203 -9.97 7.37 -10.00
N PRO A 204 -9.75 7.78 -11.25
CA PRO A 204 -9.02 9.00 -11.55
C PRO A 204 -9.67 10.21 -10.88
N LYS A 205 -8.88 11.04 -10.19
CA LYS A 205 -9.33 12.22 -9.43
C LYS A 205 -10.15 13.19 -10.27
N GLU A 206 -9.87 13.30 -11.56
CA GLU A 206 -10.59 14.15 -12.50
C GLU A 206 -12.05 13.71 -12.74
N TRP A 207 -12.42 12.47 -12.41
CA TRP A 207 -13.80 11.98 -12.52
C TRP A 207 -14.67 12.41 -11.35
N LEU A 208 -14.08 13.03 -10.32
CA LEU A 208 -14.73 13.38 -9.08
C LEU A 208 -14.99 14.90 -9.02
N ASP A 209 -16.09 15.26 -8.39
CA ASP A 209 -16.50 16.64 -8.13
C ASP A 209 -17.17 16.65 -6.75
N ASP A 210 -16.50 17.28 -5.79
CA ASP A 210 -16.89 17.26 -4.36
C ASP A 210 -17.11 15.82 -3.86
N GLY A 211 -16.11 14.97 -4.14
CA GLY A 211 -16.13 13.54 -3.85
C GLY A 211 -17.08 12.71 -4.70
N THR A 212 -17.98 13.29 -5.50
CA THR A 212 -19.00 12.55 -6.25
C THR A 212 -18.55 12.26 -7.68
N VAL A 213 -18.69 11.00 -8.14
CA VAL A 213 -18.37 10.62 -9.53
C VAL A 213 -19.30 11.32 -10.51
N ARG A 214 -18.69 12.07 -11.44
CA ARG A 214 -19.34 12.73 -12.56
C ARG A 214 -19.19 11.86 -13.80
N THR A 215 -20.22 11.08 -14.09
CA THR A 215 -20.25 10.13 -15.22
C THR A 215 -19.93 10.76 -16.57
N GLU A 216 -20.22 12.05 -16.73
CA GLU A 216 -19.94 12.87 -17.91
C GLU A 216 -18.44 13.18 -18.10
N ARG A 217 -17.61 12.95 -17.07
CA ARG A 217 -16.14 13.09 -17.13
C ARG A 217 -15.43 11.76 -17.39
N ILE A 218 -16.17 10.66 -17.50
CA ILE A 218 -15.64 9.32 -17.72
C ILE A 218 -15.58 9.04 -19.21
N GLU A 219 -14.38 9.21 -19.78
CA GLU A 219 -14.12 8.93 -21.20
C GLU A 219 -13.78 7.45 -21.44
N ASP A 220 -13.16 6.80 -20.46
CA ASP A 220 -12.71 5.40 -20.51
C ASP A 220 -12.82 4.75 -19.13
N THR A 221 -13.75 3.81 -18.98
CA THR A 221 -14.02 3.10 -17.73
C THR A 221 -12.90 2.15 -17.30
N ASP A 222 -12.02 1.70 -18.21
CA ASP A 222 -10.92 0.77 -17.90
C ASP A 222 -9.83 1.42 -17.03
N ARG A 223 -9.91 2.74 -16.84
CA ARG A 223 -9.05 3.50 -15.94
C ARG A 223 -9.40 3.31 -14.47
N ALA A 224 -10.62 2.87 -14.15
CA ALA A 224 -11.02 2.50 -12.80
C ALA A 224 -10.53 1.09 -12.43
N VAL A 225 -10.16 0.89 -11.16
CA VAL A 225 -9.80 -0.44 -10.65
C VAL A 225 -10.72 -0.83 -9.52
N GLU A 226 -11.33 -2.01 -9.66
CA GLU A 226 -12.13 -2.65 -8.61
C GLU A 226 -11.31 -3.78 -7.96
N ARG A 227 -11.09 -3.73 -6.65
CA ARG A 227 -10.46 -4.80 -5.88
C ARG A 227 -11.39 -5.27 -4.77
N ARG A 228 -11.67 -6.57 -4.73
CA ARG A 228 -12.41 -7.19 -3.63
C ARG A 228 -11.56 -7.14 -2.37
N LEU A 229 -12.08 -6.51 -1.31
CA LEU A 229 -11.40 -6.30 -0.03
C LEU A 229 -11.48 -7.53 0.89
N SER A 230 -12.09 -8.63 0.45
CA SER A 230 -12.05 -9.92 1.16
C SER A 230 -11.96 -11.11 0.19
N GLY A 231 -11.07 -12.06 0.50
CA GLY A 231 -10.76 -13.26 -0.30
C GLY A 231 -9.44 -13.16 -1.09
N PRO A 232 -8.68 -14.27 -1.26
CA PRO A 232 -7.26 -14.23 -1.61
C PRO A 232 -7.07 -13.69 -3.04
N GLY A 233 -6.36 -12.57 -3.15
CA GLY A 233 -5.70 -12.21 -4.41
C GLY A 233 -4.62 -13.25 -4.68
N ASP A 234 -4.75 -13.97 -5.81
CA ASP A 234 -4.07 -15.24 -6.05
C ASP A 234 -2.52 -15.15 -6.00
N PRO A 235 -1.86 -15.72 -4.96
CA PRO A 235 -0.40 -15.83 -4.87
C PRO A 235 0.23 -16.69 -5.98
N ASP A 236 -0.58 -17.45 -6.72
CA ASP A 236 -0.10 -18.34 -7.77
C ASP A 236 0.45 -17.57 -8.98
N ASP A 237 -0.03 -16.36 -9.28
CA ASP A 237 0.47 -15.60 -10.44
C ASP A 237 1.91 -15.08 -10.21
N TRP A 238 2.23 -14.63 -9.00
CA TRP A 238 3.58 -14.22 -8.63
C TRP A 238 4.56 -15.38 -8.65
N ARG A 239 4.19 -16.52 -8.05
CA ARG A 239 5.03 -17.73 -8.05
C ARG A 239 5.24 -18.25 -9.46
N ARG A 240 4.23 -18.18 -10.33
CA ARG A 240 4.34 -18.57 -11.74
C ARG A 240 5.28 -17.66 -12.53
N VAL A 241 5.20 -16.34 -12.32
CA VAL A 241 6.09 -15.38 -12.98
C VAL A 241 7.54 -15.53 -12.51
N ALA A 242 7.77 -15.62 -11.20
CA ALA A 242 9.11 -15.84 -10.65
C ALA A 242 9.71 -17.17 -11.17
N ALA A 243 8.93 -18.26 -11.14
CA ALA A 243 9.37 -19.55 -11.66
C ALA A 243 9.63 -19.53 -13.18
N HIS A 244 8.90 -18.71 -13.94
CA HIS A 244 9.21 -18.50 -15.36
C HIS A 244 10.53 -17.75 -15.56
N ASN A 245 10.71 -16.64 -14.87
CA ASN A 245 11.93 -15.83 -14.97
C ASN A 245 13.17 -16.61 -14.50
N ASP A 246 13.04 -17.45 -13.47
CA ASP A 246 14.09 -18.37 -13.01
C ASP A 246 14.51 -19.36 -14.11
N ARG A 247 13.56 -19.90 -14.89
CA ARG A 247 13.86 -20.77 -16.04
C ARG A 247 14.61 -20.04 -17.15
N VAL A 248 14.29 -18.77 -17.38
CA VAL A 248 15.02 -17.92 -18.33
C VAL A 248 16.46 -17.72 -17.86
N VAL A 249 16.68 -17.41 -16.59
CA VAL A 249 18.02 -17.25 -16.01
C VAL A 249 18.82 -18.55 -16.12
N ALA A 250 18.22 -19.69 -15.79
CA ALA A 250 18.87 -20.99 -15.91
C ALA A 250 19.31 -21.30 -17.35
N ARG A 251 18.48 -20.94 -18.34
CA ARG A 251 18.81 -21.09 -19.77
C ARG A 251 19.96 -20.17 -20.20
N VAL A 252 20.01 -18.94 -19.68
CA VAL A 252 21.14 -18.03 -19.92
C VAL A 252 22.42 -18.59 -19.31
N ALA A 253 22.35 -19.14 -18.10
CA ALA A 253 23.50 -19.77 -17.44
C ALA A 253 24.03 -20.96 -18.25
N GLU A 254 23.15 -21.83 -18.72
CA GLU A 254 23.51 -23.01 -19.52
C GLU A 254 24.24 -22.63 -20.82
N ARG A 255 23.80 -21.57 -21.50
CA ARG A 255 24.28 -21.22 -22.85
C ARG A 255 25.38 -20.17 -22.90
N HIS A 256 25.44 -19.30 -21.89
CA HIS A 256 26.21 -18.06 -21.97
C HIS A 256 27.12 -17.83 -20.75
N GLY A 257 27.07 -18.70 -19.73
CA GLY A 257 27.98 -18.65 -18.59
C GLY A 257 27.64 -17.60 -17.53
N ASP A 258 28.48 -17.56 -16.50
CA ASP A 258 28.11 -17.00 -15.18
C ASP A 258 27.90 -15.48 -15.18
N VAL A 259 28.68 -14.72 -15.96
CA VAL A 259 28.54 -13.25 -16.04
C VAL A 259 27.17 -12.86 -16.58
N HIS A 260 26.76 -13.51 -17.67
CA HIS A 260 25.46 -13.27 -18.28
C HIS A 260 24.32 -13.81 -17.42
N ALA A 261 24.53 -14.95 -16.75
CA ALA A 261 23.57 -15.50 -15.80
C ALA A 261 23.31 -14.57 -14.61
N ALA A 262 24.37 -13.99 -14.04
CA ALA A 262 24.25 -13.10 -12.90
C ALA A 262 23.55 -11.78 -13.27
N ASN A 263 23.82 -11.25 -14.47
CA ASN A 263 23.10 -10.09 -15.00
C ASN A 263 21.64 -10.41 -15.32
N ALA A 264 21.37 -11.57 -15.91
CA ALA A 264 20.02 -12.06 -16.16
C ALA A 264 19.25 -12.27 -14.85
N ARG A 265 19.92 -12.76 -13.79
CA ARG A 265 19.36 -12.89 -12.45
C ARG A 265 18.98 -11.55 -11.87
N ALA A 266 19.87 -10.55 -11.92
CA ALA A 266 19.56 -9.21 -11.45
C ALA A 266 18.36 -8.59 -12.20
N PHE A 267 18.26 -8.83 -13.51
CA PHE A 267 17.11 -8.38 -14.30
C PHE A 267 15.83 -9.18 -14.01
N ALA A 268 15.94 -10.49 -13.77
CA ALA A 268 14.84 -11.34 -13.34
C ALA A 268 14.31 -10.91 -11.97
N ASP A 269 15.20 -10.59 -11.04
CA ASP A 269 14.84 -10.08 -9.72
C ASP A 269 14.15 -8.72 -9.86
N PHE A 270 14.65 -7.83 -10.72
CA PHE A 270 13.98 -6.56 -11.03
C PHE A 270 12.57 -6.76 -11.62
N MET A 271 12.44 -7.57 -12.68
CA MET A 271 11.16 -7.78 -13.37
C MET A 271 10.14 -8.54 -12.54
N SER A 272 10.61 -9.54 -11.78
CA SER A 272 9.76 -10.29 -10.86
C SER A 272 9.36 -9.40 -9.70
N ASN A 273 10.30 -8.65 -9.12
CA ASN A 273 10.05 -8.00 -7.86
C ASN A 273 9.38 -6.62 -7.97
N HIS A 274 9.79 -5.79 -8.95
CA HIS A 274 9.22 -4.45 -9.16
C HIS A 274 7.93 -4.48 -10.01
N TYR A 275 7.83 -5.38 -11.00
CA TYR A 275 6.69 -5.39 -11.93
C TYR A 275 5.82 -6.64 -11.90
N ALA A 276 6.22 -7.70 -11.17
CA ALA A 276 5.52 -9.00 -11.19
C ALA A 276 5.27 -9.53 -12.61
N ARG A 277 6.23 -9.29 -13.53
CA ARG A 277 6.06 -9.57 -14.96
C ARG A 277 7.15 -10.47 -15.52
N ARG A 278 6.79 -11.18 -16.60
CA ARG A 278 7.73 -12.01 -17.35
C ARG A 278 8.75 -11.10 -18.05
N ILE A 279 10.01 -11.51 -18.03
CA ILE A 279 11.15 -10.79 -18.61
C ILE A 279 10.87 -10.32 -20.05
N GLU A 280 10.27 -11.17 -20.89
CA GLU A 280 10.03 -10.86 -22.30
C GLU A 280 9.03 -9.71 -22.53
N THR A 281 8.28 -9.32 -21.49
CA THR A 281 7.28 -8.25 -21.59
C THR A 281 7.84 -6.88 -21.22
N ALA A 282 9.10 -6.79 -20.77
CA ALA A 282 9.66 -5.55 -20.28
C ALA A 282 9.71 -4.45 -21.36
N THR A 283 9.34 -3.22 -21.01
CA THR A 283 9.31 -2.07 -21.91
C THR A 283 10.70 -1.44 -22.08
N ALA A 284 10.83 -0.48 -23.01
CA ALA A 284 12.09 0.24 -23.20
C ALA A 284 12.47 1.11 -22.00
N ASP A 285 11.49 1.68 -21.32
CA ASP A 285 11.69 2.53 -20.15
C ASP A 285 12.09 1.70 -18.93
N GLU A 286 11.42 0.57 -18.67
CA GLU A 286 11.77 -0.37 -17.59
C GLU A 286 13.20 -0.92 -17.78
N ARG A 287 13.61 -1.22 -19.02
CA ARG A 287 15.00 -1.62 -19.32
C ARG A 287 16.01 -0.50 -19.08
N ARG A 288 15.64 0.75 -19.28
CA ARG A 288 16.50 1.90 -18.99
C ARG A 288 16.63 2.09 -17.47
N GLU A 289 15.51 2.08 -16.76
CA GLU A 289 15.45 2.15 -15.30
C GLU A 289 16.29 1.05 -14.64
N PHE A 290 16.16 -0.19 -15.13
CA PHE A 290 17.00 -1.29 -14.66
C PHE A 290 18.49 -0.95 -14.77
N ARG A 291 18.95 -0.53 -15.96
CA ARG A 291 20.38 -0.32 -16.24
C ARG A 291 20.96 0.86 -15.48
N GLU A 292 20.23 1.96 -15.43
CA GLU A 292 20.72 3.24 -14.92
C GLU A 292 20.55 3.34 -13.40
N GLU A 293 19.52 2.70 -12.84
CA GLU A 293 19.17 2.85 -11.43
C GLU A 293 19.31 1.54 -10.65
N TYR A 294 18.48 0.54 -10.98
CA TYR A 294 18.37 -0.67 -10.16
C TYR A 294 19.65 -1.50 -10.16
N PHE A 295 20.22 -1.75 -11.32
CA PHE A 295 21.38 -2.62 -11.50
C PHE A 295 22.62 -2.05 -10.79
N VAL A 296 22.80 -0.73 -10.84
CA VAL A 296 23.93 -0.07 -10.17
C VAL A 296 23.75 -0.07 -8.65
N ARG A 297 22.53 0.19 -8.15
CA ARG A 297 22.25 0.36 -6.73
C ARG A 297 22.06 -0.96 -5.97
N ASN A 298 21.48 -1.96 -6.61
CA ASN A 298 21.00 -3.18 -5.94
C ASN A 298 21.81 -4.43 -6.31
N ALA A 299 22.36 -4.52 -7.53
CA ALA A 299 23.09 -5.72 -7.98
C ALA A 299 24.60 -5.67 -7.70
N TRP A 300 25.13 -4.51 -7.29
CA TRP A 300 26.56 -4.27 -7.01
C TRP A 300 27.52 -4.90 -8.05
N PRO A 301 27.33 -4.64 -9.35
CA PRO A 301 27.95 -5.42 -10.40
C PRO A 301 29.47 -5.19 -10.49
N SER A 302 30.19 -6.26 -10.80
CA SER A 302 31.61 -6.22 -11.17
C SER A 302 31.82 -5.38 -12.44
N ALA A 303 33.06 -4.98 -12.73
CA ALA A 303 33.38 -4.26 -13.95
C ALA A 303 33.02 -5.07 -15.21
N GLU A 304 33.22 -6.39 -15.14
CA GLU A 304 32.88 -7.33 -16.22
C GLU A 304 31.36 -7.42 -16.43
N GLN A 305 30.60 -7.55 -15.33
CA GLN A 305 29.13 -7.53 -15.37
C GLN A 305 28.58 -6.22 -15.93
N ARG A 306 29.14 -5.07 -15.54
CA ARG A 306 28.77 -3.76 -16.09
C ARG A 306 29.05 -3.65 -17.58
N SER A 307 30.23 -4.07 -18.02
CA SER A 307 30.61 -4.02 -19.43
C SER A 307 29.74 -4.95 -20.29
N ALA A 308 29.22 -6.02 -19.71
CA ALA A 308 28.43 -7.03 -20.41
C ALA A 308 26.91 -6.78 -20.36
N ILE A 309 26.41 -5.72 -19.71
CA ILE A 309 24.99 -5.61 -19.36
C ILE A 309 24.05 -5.57 -20.58
N GLU A 310 24.37 -4.81 -21.62
CA GLU A 310 23.55 -4.73 -22.84
C GLU A 310 23.47 -6.08 -23.56
N GLN A 311 24.62 -6.75 -23.69
CA GLN A 311 24.68 -8.08 -24.29
C GLN A 311 23.91 -9.09 -23.44
N SER A 312 24.04 -9.02 -22.12
CA SER A 312 23.35 -9.91 -21.18
C SER A 312 21.83 -9.76 -21.30
N LEU A 313 21.32 -8.53 -21.40
CA LEU A 313 19.90 -8.29 -21.61
C LEU A 313 19.43 -8.89 -22.95
N SER A 314 20.15 -8.65 -24.04
CA SER A 314 19.81 -9.25 -25.35
C SER A 314 19.71 -10.78 -25.27
N LEU A 315 20.72 -11.44 -24.68
CA LEU A 315 20.73 -12.89 -24.48
C LEU A 315 19.58 -13.37 -23.60
N THR A 316 19.20 -12.58 -22.59
CA THR A 316 18.09 -12.86 -21.68
C THR A 316 16.74 -12.80 -22.40
N PHE A 317 16.51 -11.80 -23.27
CA PHE A 317 15.31 -11.73 -24.11
C PHE A 317 15.26 -12.86 -25.15
N ASP A 318 16.40 -13.23 -25.73
CA ASP A 318 16.47 -14.35 -26.68
C ASP A 318 16.15 -15.69 -26.00
N ALA A 319 16.68 -15.90 -24.78
CA ALA A 319 16.33 -17.06 -23.96
C ALA A 319 14.83 -17.07 -23.61
N ALA A 320 14.26 -15.94 -23.21
CA ALA A 320 12.83 -15.83 -22.87
C ALA A 320 11.92 -16.13 -24.07
N ARG A 321 12.24 -15.60 -25.26
CA ARG A 321 11.49 -15.87 -26.50
C ARG A 321 11.48 -17.34 -26.91
N SER A 322 12.53 -18.09 -26.59
CA SER A 322 12.59 -19.52 -26.89
C SER A 322 11.56 -20.36 -26.12
N PHE A 323 11.13 -19.91 -24.93
CA PHE A 323 10.09 -20.59 -24.16
C PHE A 323 8.67 -20.30 -24.67
N ALA A 324 8.44 -19.15 -25.30
CA ALA A 324 7.16 -18.83 -25.93
C ALA A 324 6.88 -19.75 -27.14
N THR A 325 7.92 -20.14 -27.88
CA THR A 325 7.81 -21.03 -29.05
C THR A 325 7.73 -22.52 -28.69
N GLU A 326 8.23 -22.92 -27.51
CA GLU A 326 8.14 -24.29 -26.98
C GLU A 326 6.75 -24.62 -26.38
N SER A 327 5.92 -23.61 -26.09
CA SER A 327 4.59 -23.78 -25.48
C SER A 327 3.44 -23.98 -26.50
N GLU A 328 3.73 -23.83 -27.80
CA GLU A 328 2.78 -23.99 -28.92
C GLU A 328 2.98 -25.31 -29.71
N GLN A 329 3.79 -26.23 -29.18
CA GLN A 329 4.04 -27.57 -29.75
C GLN A 329 3.55 -28.69 -28.83
#